data_AF-A0A8C0VWP0-F1
#
_entry.id   AF-A0A8C0VWP0-F1
#
_cell.length_a   1.000
_cell.length_b   1.000
_cell.length_c   1.000
_cell.angle_alpha   90.00
_cell.angle_beta   90.00
_cell.angle_gamma   90.00
#
_symmetry.space_group_name_H-M   'P 1'
#
loop_
_entity.id
_entity.type
_entity.pdbx_description
1 polymer ?
#
loop_
_entity_poly.entity_id
_entity_poly.type
_entity_poly.pdbx_seq_one_letter_code
_entity_poly.pdbx_strand_id
1 'polypeptide(L)'
;MLRKESPELLELIEDLKVKLTEVKDELEPLLELVEQGIIPSGKGSQYLRTKYNLYLNYCSNISFYLILKSRRVPAHGHPVIERLVTYRNLINKLLVVDQKLSSEIRNLLTLKDDAVKKELNLKAKLTKAKPKSVSQTSATSTVDLAGDSDFDEAALKYYKEIEDRQKLKRKKEENSAEEQALEEQNAKRAITYQIAKNRGLTPRRKKIDRNPRVKHREKFRRAKIRRRGQVREVRREEQRYSGELSGIRAGVKKSIKLK
;
A
#
# COMPACT_ATOMS: atom_id res chain seq x y z
N MET A 1 -22.26 -17.90 3.63
CA MET A 1 -21.55 -17.84 2.33
C MET A 1 -20.32 -16.93 2.41
N LEU A 2 -20.44 -15.62 2.65
CA LEU A 2 -19.28 -14.70 2.71
C LEU A 2 -18.18 -15.07 3.73
N ARG A 3 -18.56 -15.50 4.94
CA ARG A 3 -17.58 -15.93 5.98
C ARG A 3 -16.73 -17.13 5.56
N LYS A 4 -17.25 -18.01 4.70
CA LYS A 4 -16.53 -19.21 4.22
C LYS A 4 -15.59 -18.90 3.06
N GLU A 5 -15.91 -17.89 2.24
CA GLU A 5 -15.11 -17.52 1.06
C GLU A 5 -14.02 -16.49 1.36
N SER A 6 -14.23 -15.64 2.37
CA SER A 6 -13.24 -14.63 2.78
C SER A 6 -13.49 -14.17 4.23
N PRO A 7 -12.91 -14.84 5.24
CA PRO A 7 -13.07 -14.45 6.63
C PRO A 7 -12.46 -13.07 6.93
N GLU A 8 -11.34 -12.73 6.28
CA GLU A 8 -10.63 -11.44 6.39
C GLU A 8 -11.50 -10.22 6.05
N LEU A 9 -12.58 -10.43 5.28
CA LEU A 9 -13.43 -9.35 4.82
C LEU A 9 -14.15 -8.65 5.97
N LEU A 10 -14.53 -9.38 7.02
CA LEU A 10 -15.26 -8.81 8.14
C LEU A 10 -14.37 -7.88 8.96
N GLU A 11 -13.16 -8.32 9.26
CA GLU A 11 -12.15 -7.49 9.93
C GLU A 11 -11.87 -6.22 9.12
N LEU A 12 -11.73 -6.32 7.79
CA LEU A 12 -11.51 -5.16 6.93
C LEU A 12 -12.70 -4.18 6.90
N ILE A 13 -13.94 -4.68 7.02
CA ILE A 13 -15.13 -3.82 7.08
C ILE A 13 -15.21 -3.10 8.43
N GLU A 14 -14.87 -3.78 9.51
CA GLU A 14 -14.79 -3.18 10.85
C GLU A 14 -13.70 -2.11 10.91
N ASP A 15 -12.50 -2.45 10.42
CA ASP A 15 -11.38 -1.51 10.26
C ASP A 15 -11.78 -0.28 9.43
N LEU A 16 -12.48 -0.48 8.32
CA LEU A 16 -12.95 0.62 7.47
C LEU A 16 -13.88 1.56 8.24
N LYS A 17 -14.84 1.01 9.00
CA LYS A 17 -15.77 1.82 9.80
C LYS A 17 -15.02 2.62 10.86
N VAL A 18 -14.14 1.97 11.62
CA VAL A 18 -13.35 2.61 12.68
C VAL A 18 -12.45 3.72 12.12
N LYS A 19 -11.77 3.47 10.99
CA LYS A 19 -10.90 4.47 10.38
C LYS A 19 -11.67 5.61 9.73
N LEU A 20 -12.87 5.37 9.20
CA LEU A 20 -13.74 6.45 8.72
C LEU A 20 -14.28 7.32 9.86
N THR A 21 -14.64 6.73 10.99
CA THR A 21 -15.04 7.52 12.18
C THR A 21 -13.87 8.34 12.72
N GLU A 22 -12.65 7.77 12.81
CA GLU A 22 -11.45 8.53 13.21
C GLU A 22 -11.15 9.69 12.25
N VAL A 23 -11.28 9.48 10.93
CA VAL A 23 -11.06 10.54 9.93
C VAL A 23 -12.07 11.67 10.09
N LYS A 24 -13.36 11.34 10.25
CA LYS A 24 -14.46 12.31 10.32
C LYS A 24 -14.50 13.06 11.66
N ASP A 25 -14.31 12.35 12.77
CA ASP A 25 -14.53 12.90 14.10
C ASP A 25 -13.26 13.56 14.66
N GLU A 26 -12.06 13.11 14.27
CA GLU A 26 -10.79 13.66 14.77
C GLU A 26 -10.04 14.47 13.70
N LEU A 27 -9.72 13.85 12.55
CA LEU A 27 -8.75 14.43 11.62
C LEU A 27 -9.31 15.58 10.77
N GLU A 28 -10.55 15.47 10.31
CA GLU A 28 -11.23 16.50 9.53
C GLU A 28 -11.38 17.80 10.34
N PRO A 29 -11.82 17.75 11.62
CA PRO A 29 -11.84 18.94 12.45
C PRO A 29 -10.48 19.59 12.67
N LEU A 30 -9.42 18.81 12.83
CA LEU A 30 -8.05 19.30 13.05
C LEU A 30 -7.44 19.89 11.77
N LEU A 31 -7.76 19.33 10.60
CA LEU A 31 -7.32 19.88 9.33
C LEU A 31 -7.94 21.25 9.05
N GLU A 32 -9.22 21.44 9.38
CA GLU A 32 -9.85 22.77 9.31
C GLU A 32 -9.12 23.79 10.21
N LEU A 33 -8.67 23.40 11.40
CA LEU A 33 -7.90 24.29 12.29
C LEU A 33 -6.50 24.62 11.72
N VAL A 34 -5.91 23.71 10.95
CA VAL A 34 -4.66 23.95 10.22
C VAL A 34 -4.92 24.93 9.06
N GLU A 35 -6.03 24.79 8.34
CA GLU A 35 -6.42 25.70 7.25
C GLU A 35 -6.77 27.10 7.76
N GLN A 36 -7.42 27.19 8.92
CA GLN A 36 -7.72 28.45 9.62
C GLN A 36 -6.48 29.11 10.25
N GLY A 37 -5.32 28.44 10.22
CA GLY A 37 -4.04 28.98 10.70
C GLY A 37 -3.88 29.02 12.23
N ILE A 38 -4.79 28.38 12.98
CA ILE A 38 -4.68 28.26 14.45
C ILE A 38 -3.51 27.34 14.82
N ILE A 39 -3.31 26.28 14.03
CA ILE A 39 -2.14 25.42 14.12
C ILE A 39 -1.10 25.95 13.13
N PRO A 40 0.09 26.40 13.58
CA PRO A 40 1.11 26.90 12.66
C PRO A 40 1.59 25.81 11.72
N SER A 41 1.97 26.21 10.50
CA SER A 41 2.55 25.31 9.50
C SER A 41 3.91 24.78 9.96
N GLY A 42 3.89 23.69 10.72
CA GLY A 42 5.06 23.00 11.24
C GLY A 42 4.92 21.48 11.16
N LYS A 43 5.80 20.78 11.90
CA LYS A 43 5.86 19.30 11.90
C LYS A 43 4.52 18.65 12.29
N GLY A 44 3.76 19.26 13.21
CA GLY A 44 2.43 18.79 13.61
C GLY A 44 1.38 18.90 12.50
N SER A 45 1.32 20.02 11.79
CA SER A 45 0.41 20.19 10.64
C SER A 45 0.70 19.17 9.53
N GLN A 46 1.99 18.91 9.27
CA GLN A 46 2.41 17.93 8.27
C GLN A 46 2.07 16.50 8.72
N TYR A 47 2.21 16.20 10.02
CA TYR A 47 1.77 14.94 10.60
C TYR A 47 0.27 14.70 10.43
N LEU A 48 -0.57 15.70 10.71
CA LEU A 48 -2.02 15.58 10.54
C LEU A 48 -2.38 15.33 9.07
N ARG A 49 -1.76 16.06 8.14
CA ARG A 49 -1.93 15.86 6.70
C ARG A 49 -1.47 14.47 6.25
N THR A 50 -0.33 13.98 6.72
CA THR A 50 0.15 12.64 6.35
C THR A 50 -0.72 11.54 6.94
N LYS A 51 -1.17 11.69 8.20
CA LYS A 51 -2.10 10.76 8.86
C LYS A 51 -3.44 10.69 8.13
N TYR A 52 -4.02 11.84 7.78
CA TYR A 52 -5.24 11.91 6.99
C TYR A 52 -5.09 11.22 5.63
N ASN A 53 -4.03 11.55 4.88
CA ASN A 53 -3.76 10.93 3.60
C ASN A 53 -3.54 9.41 3.73
N LEU A 54 -2.86 8.95 4.78
CA LEU A 54 -2.61 7.55 5.04
C LEU A 54 -3.93 6.80 5.27
N TYR A 55 -4.80 7.32 6.13
CA TYR A 55 -6.10 6.72 6.42
C TYR A 55 -7.03 6.74 5.21
N LEU A 56 -7.10 7.86 4.48
CA LEU A 56 -7.91 7.96 3.26
C LEU A 56 -7.46 6.96 2.20
N ASN A 57 -6.15 6.82 2.01
CA ASN A 57 -5.59 5.81 1.10
C ASN A 57 -5.89 4.38 1.58
N TYR A 58 -5.77 4.09 2.88
CA TYR A 58 -6.14 2.78 3.44
C TYR A 58 -7.62 2.46 3.16
N CYS A 59 -8.53 3.37 3.51
CA CYS A 59 -9.97 3.24 3.25
C CYS A 59 -10.29 3.06 1.75
N SER A 60 -9.60 3.78 0.87
CA SER A 60 -9.74 3.64 -0.58
C SER A 60 -9.31 2.26 -1.08
N ASN A 61 -8.19 1.72 -0.57
CA ASN A 61 -7.73 0.38 -0.94
C ASN A 61 -8.64 -0.73 -0.39
N ILE A 62 -9.22 -0.56 0.81
CA ILE A 62 -10.24 -1.48 1.33
C ILE A 62 -11.50 -1.43 0.44
N SER A 63 -11.96 -0.23 0.08
CA SER A 63 -13.11 -0.03 -0.80
C SER A 63 -12.90 -0.71 -2.16
N PHE A 64 -11.69 -0.62 -2.71
CA PHE A 64 -11.33 -1.32 -3.93
C PHE A 64 -11.29 -2.84 -3.75
N TYR A 65 -10.78 -3.35 -2.63
CA TYR A 65 -10.84 -4.78 -2.30
C TYR A 65 -12.28 -5.29 -2.22
N LEU A 66 -13.18 -4.52 -1.60
CA LEU A 66 -14.62 -4.82 -1.54
C LEU A 66 -15.24 -4.90 -2.94
N ILE A 67 -14.86 -4.00 -3.85
CA ILE A 67 -15.31 -4.03 -5.25
C ILE A 67 -14.81 -5.28 -5.98
N LEU A 68 -13.56 -5.70 -5.76
CA LEU A 68 -13.04 -6.93 -6.37
C LEU A 68 -13.82 -8.17 -5.90
N LYS A 69 -14.13 -8.22 -4.60
CA LYS A 69 -14.92 -9.31 -4.01
C LYS A 69 -16.37 -9.30 -4.49
N SER A 70 -17.00 -8.13 -4.64
CA SER A 70 -18.36 -8.04 -5.17
C SER A 70 -18.45 -8.52 -6.62
N ARG A 71 -17.40 -8.27 -7.42
CA ARG A 71 -17.28 -8.75 -8.81
C ARG A 71 -16.81 -10.20 -8.93
N ARG A 72 -16.60 -10.91 -7.81
CA ARG A 72 -16.08 -12.29 -7.74
C ARG A 72 -14.75 -12.49 -8.48
N VAL A 73 -13.93 -11.44 -8.57
CA VAL A 73 -12.57 -11.54 -9.11
C VAL A 73 -11.68 -12.13 -8.01
N PRO A 74 -10.84 -13.13 -8.32
CA PRO A 74 -9.92 -13.68 -7.33
C PRO A 74 -8.95 -12.58 -6.86
N ALA A 75 -9.00 -12.28 -5.57
CA ALA A 75 -8.12 -11.27 -4.98
C ALA A 75 -6.70 -11.79 -4.72
N HIS A 76 -6.51 -13.11 -4.67
CA HIS A 76 -5.22 -13.77 -4.47
C HIS A 76 -4.32 -13.51 -5.69
N GLY A 77 -3.36 -12.60 -5.53
CA GLY A 77 -2.45 -12.14 -6.59
C GLY A 77 -2.67 -10.70 -7.06
N HIS A 78 -3.70 -10.00 -6.57
CA HIS A 78 -3.87 -8.58 -6.85
C HIS A 78 -2.99 -7.73 -5.89
N PRO A 79 -2.28 -6.68 -6.38
CA PRO A 79 -1.40 -5.84 -5.56
C PRO A 79 -2.12 -5.09 -4.43
N VAL A 80 -3.46 -5.09 -4.41
CA VAL A 80 -4.25 -4.47 -3.32
C VAL A 80 -3.95 -5.13 -1.98
N ILE A 81 -3.74 -6.46 -1.94
CA ILE A 81 -3.47 -7.17 -0.68
C ILE A 81 -2.12 -6.73 -0.12
N GLU A 82 -1.09 -6.67 -0.97
CA GLU A 82 0.23 -6.16 -0.60
C GLU A 82 0.12 -4.71 -0.09
N ARG A 83 -0.62 -3.85 -0.80
CA ARG A 83 -0.84 -2.46 -0.39
C ARG A 83 -1.54 -2.35 0.95
N LEU A 84 -2.59 -3.13 1.22
CA LEU A 84 -3.30 -3.15 2.50
C LEU A 84 -2.37 -3.50 3.66
N VAL A 85 -1.52 -4.52 3.47
CA VAL A 85 -0.51 -4.88 4.47
C VAL A 85 0.51 -3.75 4.66
N THR A 86 0.96 -3.09 3.59
CA THR A 86 1.87 -1.95 3.72
C THR A 86 1.24 -0.80 4.51
N TYR A 87 -0.03 -0.46 4.25
CA TYR A 87 -0.74 0.58 4.98
C TYR A 87 -0.93 0.19 6.45
N ARG A 88 -1.32 -1.06 6.75
CA ARG A 88 -1.44 -1.55 8.13
C ARG A 88 -0.12 -1.43 8.90
N ASN A 89 1.00 -1.77 8.27
CA ASN A 89 2.33 -1.61 8.86
C ASN A 89 2.70 -0.14 9.10
N LEU A 90 2.32 0.77 8.19
CA LEU A 90 2.54 2.21 8.37
C LEU A 90 1.66 2.77 9.50
N ILE A 91 0.41 2.33 9.61
CA ILE A 91 -0.50 2.70 10.71
C ILE A 91 0.11 2.25 12.05
N ASN A 92 0.60 1.01 12.15
CA ASN A 92 1.24 0.50 13.37
C ASN A 92 2.47 1.32 13.79
N LYS A 93 3.27 1.79 12.82
CA LYS A 93 4.40 2.70 13.10
C LYS A 93 3.94 4.06 13.60
N LEU A 94 2.78 4.53 13.11
CA LEU A 94 2.21 5.82 13.49
C LEU A 94 1.61 5.80 14.91
N LEU A 95 1.12 4.64 15.37
CA LEU A 95 0.52 4.49 16.71
C LEU A 95 1.42 4.99 17.85
N VAL A 96 2.74 4.78 17.75
CA VAL A 96 3.70 5.25 18.78
C VAL A 96 3.71 6.77 18.88
N VAL A 97 3.51 7.47 17.75
CA VAL A 97 3.44 8.93 17.70
C VAL A 97 2.07 9.40 18.16
N ASP A 98 1.00 8.70 17.75
CA ASP A 98 -0.37 9.00 18.18
C ASP A 98 -0.53 8.92 19.70
N GLN A 99 0.07 7.92 20.35
CA GLN A 99 0.05 7.81 21.81
C GLN A 99 0.63 9.04 22.50
N LYS A 100 1.74 9.59 21.96
CA LYS A 100 2.40 10.79 22.51
C LYS A 100 1.59 12.06 22.30
N LEU A 101 0.94 12.19 21.14
CA LEU A 101 0.16 13.37 20.77
C LEU A 101 -1.30 13.32 21.25
N SER A 102 -1.74 12.19 21.83
CA SER A 102 -3.14 11.96 22.21
C SER A 102 -3.69 13.00 23.20
N SER A 103 -2.88 13.47 24.15
CA SER A 103 -3.27 14.51 25.11
C SER A 103 -3.45 15.87 24.43
N GLU A 104 -2.52 16.24 23.55
CA GLU A 104 -2.57 17.49 22.79
C GLU A 104 -3.77 17.51 21.82
N ILE A 105 -4.00 16.41 21.10
CA ILE A 105 -5.12 16.27 20.16
C ILE A 105 -6.46 16.40 20.89
N ARG A 106 -6.62 15.76 22.05
CA ARG A 106 -7.84 15.89 22.86
C ARG A 106 -8.08 17.32 23.30
N ASN A 107 -7.03 18.04 23.72
CA ASN A 107 -7.15 19.45 24.10
C ASN A 107 -7.55 20.33 22.91
N LEU A 108 -7.03 20.06 21.71
CA LEU A 108 -7.40 20.81 20.50
C LEU A 108 -8.85 20.55 20.07
N LEU A 109 -9.31 19.31 20.19
CA LEU A 109 -10.70 18.94 19.89
C LEU A 109 -11.68 19.58 20.89
N THR A 110 -11.37 19.56 22.20
CA THR A 110 -12.22 20.23 23.21
C THR A 110 -12.27 21.74 23.02
N LEU A 111 -11.15 22.37 22.67
CA LEU A 111 -11.10 23.80 22.36
C LEU A 111 -11.94 24.16 21.12
N LYS A 112 -11.94 23.30 20.09
CA LYS A 112 -12.82 23.49 18.92
C LYS A 112 -14.29 23.31 19.30
N ASP A 113 -14.64 22.28 20.06
CA ASP A 113 -16.01 22.08 20.54
C ASP A 113 -16.47 23.26 21.40
N ASP A 114 -15.60 23.85 22.22
CA ASP A 114 -15.91 25.02 23.02
C ASP A 114 -15.99 26.30 22.20
N ALA A 115 -15.20 26.42 21.12
CA ALA A 115 -15.33 27.51 20.15
C ALA A 115 -16.66 27.38 19.36
N VAL A 116 -17.01 26.18 18.91
CA VAL A 116 -18.29 25.87 18.27
C VAL A 116 -19.46 26.10 19.24
N LYS A 117 -19.35 25.70 20.51
CA LYS A 117 -20.35 26.00 21.56
C LYS A 117 -20.44 27.49 21.88
N LYS A 118 -19.36 28.26 21.79
CA LYS A 118 -19.37 29.73 21.95
C LYS A 118 -20.04 30.40 20.75
N GLU A 119 -19.78 29.97 19.53
CA GLU A 119 -20.45 30.48 18.34
C GLU A 119 -21.94 30.13 18.29
N LEU A 120 -22.31 28.91 18.71
CA LEU A 120 -23.71 28.49 18.83
C LEU A 120 -24.44 29.25 19.97
N ASN A 121 -23.75 29.63 21.05
CA ASN A 121 -24.32 30.44 22.13
C ASN A 121 -24.50 31.93 21.78
N LEU A 122 -23.77 32.47 20.80
CA LEU A 122 -24.01 33.84 20.31
C LEU A 122 -25.26 33.91 19.43
N LYS A 123 -25.62 32.82 18.74
CA LYS A 123 -26.87 32.73 17.96
C LYS A 123 -28.09 32.31 18.78
N ALA A 124 -27.90 31.69 19.96
CA ALA A 124 -28.99 31.21 20.82
C ALA A 124 -29.44 32.20 21.93
N LYS A 125 -28.86 33.41 22.00
CA LYS A 125 -29.20 34.44 23.01
C LYS A 125 -30.45 35.28 22.70
N LEU A 126 -31.30 34.85 21.76
CA LEU A 126 -32.70 35.28 21.65
C LEU A 126 -33.60 34.06 21.90
N THR A 127 -33.82 33.70 23.16
CA THR A 127 -35.08 33.19 23.74
C THR A 127 -34.80 32.58 25.10
N LYS A 128 -35.64 32.92 26.07
CA LYS A 128 -35.45 32.77 27.52
C LYS A 128 -35.84 31.36 28.04
N ALA A 129 -35.16 31.01 29.13
CA ALA A 129 -35.66 30.39 30.37
C ALA A 129 -35.81 28.85 30.50
N LYS A 130 -35.22 28.36 31.62
CA LYS A 130 -35.26 27.04 32.29
C LYS A 130 -36.58 26.88 33.11
N PRO A 131 -36.96 25.70 33.71
CA PRO A 131 -36.11 24.89 34.61
C PRO A 131 -36.25 23.33 34.65
N LYS A 132 -35.14 22.72 35.12
CA LYS A 132 -34.85 21.45 35.87
C LYS A 132 -35.92 20.35 36.13
N SER A 133 -35.52 19.06 36.01
CA SER A 133 -35.47 18.06 37.12
C SER A 133 -34.72 16.75 36.77
N VAL A 134 -34.31 16.01 37.81
CA VAL A 134 -33.45 14.81 37.93
C VAL A 134 -34.25 13.49 37.86
N SER A 135 -33.67 12.38 37.37
CA SER A 135 -33.64 11.03 38.02
C SER A 135 -33.04 9.90 37.17
N GLN A 136 -32.40 8.95 37.87
CA GLN A 136 -31.71 7.73 37.42
C GLN A 136 -32.70 6.56 37.18
N THR A 137 -32.32 5.51 36.43
CA THR A 137 -32.25 4.09 36.87
C THR A 137 -31.94 3.09 35.73
N SER A 138 -31.39 1.95 36.16
CA SER A 138 -30.77 0.78 35.52
C SER A 138 -31.70 -0.21 34.77
N ALA A 139 -31.15 -0.99 33.82
CA ALA A 139 -31.55 -2.40 33.62
C ALA A 139 -30.53 -3.21 32.78
N THR A 140 -30.26 -4.41 33.30
CA THR A 140 -29.38 -5.52 32.88
C THR A 140 -29.93 -6.31 31.68
N SER A 141 -29.06 -6.92 30.86
CA SER A 141 -29.34 -8.26 30.31
C SER A 141 -28.05 -9.01 29.92
N THR A 142 -27.93 -10.19 30.51
CA THR A 142 -26.93 -11.25 30.39
C THR A 142 -27.21 -12.13 29.17
N VAL A 143 -26.17 -12.53 28.42
CA VAL A 143 -26.13 -13.87 27.80
C VAL A 143 -24.69 -14.32 27.59
N ASP A 144 -24.27 -15.29 28.39
CA ASP A 144 -23.15 -16.19 28.12
C ASP A 144 -23.52 -17.13 26.96
N LEU A 145 -22.55 -17.50 26.12
CA LEU A 145 -22.49 -18.83 25.49
C LEU A 145 -21.05 -19.14 25.09
N ALA A 146 -20.44 -20.02 25.85
CA ALA A 146 -19.15 -20.66 25.58
C ALA A 146 -19.28 -21.77 24.52
N GLY A 147 -18.20 -21.97 23.75
CA GLY A 147 -17.87 -23.25 23.09
C GLY A 147 -17.71 -23.20 21.56
N ASP A 148 -16.46 -23.14 21.09
CA ASP A 148 -15.96 -23.96 19.97
C ASP A 148 -14.41 -23.89 19.92
N SER A 149 -13.74 -24.71 20.72
CA SER A 149 -12.29 -24.63 21.01
C SER A 149 -11.41 -25.51 20.11
N ASP A 150 -11.80 -25.74 18.85
CA ASP A 150 -10.98 -26.54 17.90
C ASP A 150 -10.64 -25.81 16.59
N PHE A 151 -11.20 -24.62 16.35
CA PHE A 151 -10.96 -23.87 15.10
C PHE A 151 -9.83 -22.83 15.21
N ASP A 152 -9.52 -22.38 16.44
CA ASP A 152 -8.50 -21.36 16.71
C ASP A 152 -7.07 -21.91 16.57
N GLU A 153 -6.86 -23.20 16.78
CA GLU A 153 -5.52 -23.78 16.75
C GLU A 153 -4.92 -23.78 15.33
N ALA A 154 -5.73 -24.01 14.30
CA ALA A 154 -5.29 -24.02 12.91
C ALA A 154 -4.93 -22.61 12.40
N ALA A 155 -5.73 -21.60 12.77
CA ALA A 155 -5.45 -20.21 12.44
C ALA A 155 -4.18 -19.72 13.14
N LEU A 156 -4.03 -20.02 14.43
CA LEU A 156 -2.82 -19.71 15.19
C LEU A 156 -1.57 -20.41 14.63
N LYS A 157 -1.71 -21.65 14.11
CA LYS A 157 -0.62 -22.37 13.45
C LYS A 157 -0.17 -21.65 12.17
N TYR A 158 -1.11 -21.21 11.34
CA TYR A 158 -0.81 -20.48 10.10
C TYR A 158 -0.10 -19.14 10.38
N TYR A 159 -0.55 -18.38 11.37
CA TYR A 159 0.11 -17.13 11.76
C TYR A 159 1.52 -17.36 12.33
N LYS A 160 1.71 -18.38 13.17
CA LYS A 160 3.04 -18.80 13.65
C LYS A 160 3.95 -19.21 12.49
N GLU A 161 3.44 -19.95 11.52
CA GLU A 161 4.19 -20.42 10.35
C GLU A 161 4.61 -19.27 9.40
N ILE A 162 3.82 -18.20 9.34
CA ILE A 162 4.16 -16.97 8.61
C ILE A 162 5.19 -16.13 9.37
N GLU A 163 5.06 -16.01 10.70
CA GLU A 163 6.05 -15.34 11.54
C GLU A 163 7.41 -16.04 11.48
N ASP A 164 7.43 -17.38 11.58
CA ASP A 164 8.65 -18.17 11.50
C ASP A 164 9.31 -18.05 10.13
N ARG A 165 8.51 -17.96 9.05
CA ARG A 165 9.02 -17.70 7.69
C ARG A 165 9.64 -16.31 7.54
N GLN A 166 9.08 -15.30 8.22
CA GLN A 166 9.67 -13.96 8.26
C GLN A 166 10.94 -13.93 9.12
N LYS A 167 10.96 -14.62 10.27
CA LYS A 167 12.16 -14.79 11.11
C LYS A 167 13.26 -15.53 10.36
N LEU A 168 12.94 -16.58 9.60
CA LEU A 168 13.89 -17.29 8.74
C LEU A 168 14.45 -16.41 7.62
N LYS A 169 13.64 -15.52 7.03
CA LYS A 169 14.13 -14.53 6.06
C LYS A 169 15.07 -13.51 6.68
N ARG A 170 14.71 -12.97 7.86
CA ARG A 170 15.59 -12.05 8.62
C ARG A 170 16.88 -12.74 9.06
N LYS A 171 16.79 -13.96 9.58
CA LYS A 171 17.95 -14.78 9.95
C LYS A 171 18.80 -15.16 8.74
N LYS A 172 18.23 -15.27 7.54
CA LYS A 172 18.96 -15.51 6.29
C LYS A 172 19.62 -14.25 5.74
N GLU A 173 19.02 -13.08 5.98
CA GLU A 173 19.62 -11.76 5.71
C GLU A 173 20.73 -11.45 6.74
N GLU A 174 20.55 -11.80 8.01
CA GLU A 174 21.57 -11.71 9.08
C GLU A 174 22.70 -12.73 8.87
N ASN A 175 22.41 -14.01 8.57
CA ASN A 175 23.42 -15.00 8.18
C ASN A 175 24.13 -14.66 6.86
N SER A 176 23.55 -13.80 6.00
CA SER A 176 24.28 -13.31 4.80
C SER A 176 25.30 -12.22 5.15
N ALA A 177 25.14 -11.56 6.31
CA ALA A 177 26.16 -10.69 6.90
C ALA A 177 27.17 -11.48 7.75
N GLU A 178 26.79 -12.67 8.22
CA GLU A 178 27.60 -13.57 9.05
C GLU A 178 27.91 -14.91 8.35
N GLU A 179 28.34 -14.89 7.09
CA GLU A 179 29.14 -16.02 6.57
C GLU A 179 30.53 -15.98 7.24
N GLN A 180 30.56 -16.33 8.53
CA GLN A 180 31.78 -16.78 9.19
C GLN A 180 32.28 -17.99 8.41
N ALA A 181 33.45 -17.86 7.82
CA ALA A 181 34.20 -18.97 7.27
C ALA A 181 34.38 -20.03 8.36
N LEU A 182 33.62 -21.11 8.27
CA LEU A 182 33.93 -22.36 8.96
C LEU A 182 35.23 -22.87 8.35
N GLU A 183 36.36 -22.41 8.89
CA GLU A 183 37.66 -23.01 8.64
C GLU A 183 37.67 -24.37 9.32
N GLU A 184 37.50 -25.41 8.53
CA GLU A 184 37.77 -26.79 8.93
C GLU A 184 39.27 -26.87 9.29
N GLN A 185 39.58 -26.87 10.59
CA GLN A 185 40.93 -26.64 11.15
C GLN A 185 41.99 -27.70 10.78
N ASN A 186 41.71 -28.62 9.85
CA ASN A 186 42.64 -29.66 9.40
C ASN A 186 42.56 -29.98 7.89
N ALA A 187 41.93 -29.14 7.06
CA ALA A 187 41.90 -29.32 5.62
C ALA A 187 43.07 -28.60 4.91
N LYS A 188 43.72 -29.25 3.93
CA LYS A 188 44.69 -28.59 3.04
C LYS A 188 44.00 -27.41 2.34
N ARG A 189 44.61 -26.22 2.39
CA ARG A 189 44.05 -25.00 1.77
C ARG A 189 43.78 -25.22 0.28
N ALA A 190 42.52 -25.14 -0.13
CA ALA A 190 42.15 -25.23 -1.54
C ALA A 190 42.51 -23.92 -2.28
N ILE A 191 42.84 -24.05 -3.56
CA ILE A 191 43.08 -22.90 -4.44
C ILE A 191 41.78 -22.11 -4.65
N THR A 192 41.82 -20.79 -4.46
CA THR A 192 40.67 -19.91 -4.70
C THR A 192 40.36 -19.81 -6.19
N TYR A 193 39.07 -19.66 -6.55
CA TYR A 193 38.64 -19.48 -7.94
C TYR A 193 39.35 -18.33 -8.67
N GLN A 194 39.64 -17.24 -7.96
CA GLN A 194 40.37 -16.08 -8.51
C GLN A 194 41.78 -16.48 -8.99
N ILE A 195 42.51 -17.24 -8.16
CA ILE A 195 43.86 -17.74 -8.45
C ILE A 195 43.79 -18.78 -9.57
N ALA A 196 42.84 -19.71 -9.51
CA ALA A 196 42.68 -20.78 -10.51
C ALA A 196 42.29 -20.27 -11.90
N LYS A 197 41.51 -19.18 -12.01
CA LYS A 197 41.11 -18.60 -13.29
C LYS A 197 42.03 -17.50 -13.78
N ASN A 198 42.80 -16.87 -12.91
CA ASN A 198 43.71 -15.75 -13.20
C ASN A 198 43.08 -14.70 -14.14
N ARG A 199 41.78 -14.42 -13.94
CA ARG A 199 41.05 -13.38 -14.67
C ARG A 199 41.19 -12.09 -13.85
N GLY A 200 42.11 -11.22 -14.25
CA GLY A 200 42.38 -9.94 -13.57
C GLY A 200 41.23 -8.92 -13.61
N LEU A 201 41.55 -7.63 -13.45
CA LEU A 201 40.62 -6.48 -13.40
C LEU A 201 39.89 -6.23 -14.75
N THR A 202 39.09 -7.19 -15.19
CA THR A 202 38.36 -7.14 -16.45
C THR A 202 37.08 -6.31 -16.31
N PRO A 203 36.75 -5.43 -17.29
CA PRO A 203 35.51 -4.67 -17.27
C PRO A 203 34.28 -5.57 -17.28
N ARG A 204 33.19 -5.11 -16.66
CA ARG A 204 31.92 -5.85 -16.64
C ARG A 204 31.37 -6.03 -18.06
N ARG A 205 31.30 -7.29 -18.51
CA ARG A 205 30.69 -7.67 -19.80
C ARG A 205 29.20 -7.99 -19.63
N LYS A 206 28.38 -7.67 -20.63
CA LYS A 206 26.94 -7.99 -20.60
C LYS A 206 26.73 -9.51 -20.74
N LYS A 207 25.67 -10.04 -20.12
CA LYS A 207 25.35 -11.48 -20.22
C LYS A 207 25.10 -11.94 -21.66
N ILE A 208 24.57 -11.07 -22.51
CA ILE A 208 24.29 -11.33 -23.92
C ILE A 208 25.58 -11.59 -24.72
N ASP A 209 26.69 -10.97 -24.34
CA ASP A 209 27.99 -11.15 -25.01
C ASP A 209 28.64 -12.51 -24.70
N ARG A 210 28.11 -13.26 -23.73
CA ARG A 210 28.60 -14.62 -23.41
C ARG A 210 28.21 -15.64 -24.47
N ASN A 211 27.09 -15.42 -25.18
CA ASN A 211 26.58 -16.35 -26.19
C ASN A 211 26.40 -15.62 -27.53
N PRO A 212 27.23 -15.93 -28.56
CA PRO A 212 27.17 -15.23 -29.84
C PRO A 212 25.80 -15.36 -30.51
N ARG A 213 25.15 -16.52 -30.41
CA ARG A 213 23.81 -16.75 -30.98
C ARG A 213 22.76 -15.82 -30.36
N VAL A 214 22.78 -15.65 -29.04
CA VAL A 214 21.83 -14.76 -28.35
C VAL A 214 22.08 -13.31 -28.74
N LYS A 215 23.35 -12.89 -28.83
CA LYS A 215 23.74 -11.55 -29.29
C LYS A 215 23.25 -11.26 -30.70
N HIS A 216 23.45 -12.17 -31.64
CA HIS A 216 22.99 -12.00 -33.02
C HIS A 216 21.46 -12.00 -33.14
N ARG A 217 20.77 -12.86 -32.39
CA ARG A 217 19.29 -12.86 -32.32
C ARG A 217 18.75 -11.52 -31.84
N GLU A 218 19.32 -10.97 -30.77
CA GLU A 218 18.93 -9.66 -30.26
C GLU A 218 19.28 -8.52 -31.21
N LYS A 219 20.47 -8.56 -31.82
CA LYS A 219 20.90 -7.56 -32.82
C LYS A 219 19.91 -7.53 -33.99
N PHE A 220 19.52 -8.69 -34.51
CA PHE A 220 18.52 -8.81 -35.58
C PHE A 220 17.16 -8.29 -35.15
N ARG A 221 16.67 -8.68 -33.96
CA ARG A 221 15.39 -8.19 -33.42
C ARG A 221 15.37 -6.67 -33.32
N ARG A 222 16.41 -6.06 -32.75
CA ARG A 222 16.54 -4.60 -32.62
C ARG A 222 16.62 -3.91 -33.99
N ALA A 223 17.34 -4.49 -34.95
CA ALA A 223 17.42 -3.97 -36.31
C ALA A 223 16.05 -4.02 -37.02
N LYS A 224 15.29 -5.10 -36.85
CA LYS A 224 13.93 -5.23 -37.42
C LYS A 224 12.97 -4.17 -36.85
N ILE A 225 13.02 -3.93 -35.54
CA ILE A 225 12.22 -2.88 -34.89
C ILE A 225 12.60 -1.48 -35.43
N ARG A 226 13.90 -1.18 -35.54
CA ARG A 226 14.36 0.11 -36.08
C ARG A 226 13.92 0.31 -37.54
N ARG A 227 14.02 -0.74 -38.37
CA ARG A 227 13.60 -0.70 -39.77
C ARG A 227 12.10 -0.42 -39.90
N ARG A 228 11.26 -1.03 -39.05
CA ARG A 228 9.80 -0.75 -38.99
C ARG A 228 9.48 0.72 -38.68
N GLY A 229 10.35 1.39 -37.93
CA GLY A 229 10.22 2.83 -37.65
C GLY A 229 10.62 3.72 -38.82
N GLN A 230 11.58 3.30 -39.65
CA GLN A 230 12.05 4.05 -40.82
C GLN A 230 11.16 3.84 -42.05
N VAL A 231 10.81 2.59 -42.32
CA VAL A 231 10.04 2.18 -43.50
C VAL A 231 8.87 1.33 -43.02
N ARG A 232 7.66 1.68 -43.49
CA ARG A 232 6.44 0.92 -43.18
C ARG A 232 6.51 -0.42 -43.93
N GLU A 233 6.45 -1.53 -43.19
CA GLU A 233 6.32 -2.87 -43.78
C GLU A 233 4.97 -3.00 -44.52
N VAL A 234 4.94 -3.81 -45.57
CA VAL A 234 3.69 -4.14 -46.29
C VAL A 234 2.77 -4.88 -45.33
N ARG A 235 1.52 -4.39 -45.19
CA ARG A 235 0.49 -5.02 -44.37
C ARG A 235 -0.39 -5.89 -45.27
N ARG A 236 -0.77 -7.07 -44.78
CA ARG A 236 -1.79 -7.92 -45.41
C ARG A 236 -3.11 -7.69 -44.70
N GLU A 237 -4.20 -7.63 -45.44
CA GLU A 237 -5.55 -7.48 -44.89
C GLU A 237 -6.07 -8.87 -44.48
N GLU A 238 -5.72 -9.31 -43.28
CA GLU A 238 -6.26 -10.56 -42.72
C GLU A 238 -7.68 -10.37 -42.16
N GLN A 239 -8.08 -9.12 -41.90
CA GLN A 239 -9.36 -8.75 -41.29
C GLN A 239 -10.00 -7.59 -42.05
N ARG A 240 -11.32 -7.45 -41.95
CA ARG A 240 -12.07 -6.34 -42.55
C ARG A 240 -11.56 -5.00 -42.02
N TYR A 241 -11.39 -4.03 -42.92
CA TYR A 241 -10.84 -2.71 -42.58
C TYR A 241 -11.70 -2.00 -41.52
N SER A 242 -11.07 -1.64 -40.40
CA SER A 242 -11.69 -0.91 -39.28
C SER A 242 -11.19 0.53 -39.11
N GLY A 243 -10.29 0.98 -40.00
CA GLY A 243 -9.62 2.27 -39.90
C GLY A 243 -8.12 2.16 -39.55
N GLU A 244 -7.43 3.30 -39.52
CA GLU A 244 -6.02 3.39 -39.14
C GLU A 244 -5.87 3.59 -37.63
N LEU A 245 -5.39 2.58 -36.90
CA LEU A 245 -5.21 2.61 -35.44
C LEU A 245 -4.32 3.76 -34.94
N SER A 246 -3.31 4.15 -35.73
CA SER A 246 -2.39 5.25 -35.37
C SER A 246 -2.93 6.65 -35.72
N GLY A 247 -4.13 6.72 -36.31
CA GLY A 247 -4.71 7.96 -36.84
C GLY A 247 -4.15 8.39 -38.19
N ILE A 248 -4.88 9.29 -38.85
CA ILE A 248 -4.56 9.86 -40.16
C ILE A 248 -4.12 11.32 -39.96
N ARG A 249 -2.92 11.68 -40.44
CA ARG A 249 -2.41 13.06 -40.42
C ARG A 249 -2.58 13.71 -41.79
N ALA A 250 -3.59 14.55 -41.95
CA ALA A 250 -3.94 15.18 -43.23
C ALA A 250 -2.82 16.06 -43.84
N GLY A 251 -2.01 16.71 -43.00
CA GLY A 251 -0.94 17.61 -43.46
C GLY A 251 0.37 16.94 -43.91
N VAL A 252 0.53 15.63 -43.72
CA VAL A 252 1.81 14.95 -43.99
C VAL A 252 1.78 14.24 -45.35
N LYS A 253 2.57 14.74 -46.31
CA LYS A 253 2.75 14.12 -47.63
C LYS A 253 4.03 13.28 -47.65
N LYS A 254 3.91 11.95 -47.78
CA LYS A 254 5.05 11.00 -47.83
C LYS A 254 5.37 10.48 -49.24
N SER A 255 5.03 11.23 -50.29
CA SER A 255 5.32 10.88 -51.69
C SER A 255 6.69 11.38 -52.14
N ILE A 256 7.29 10.69 -53.11
CA ILE A 256 8.50 11.14 -53.81
C ILE A 256 8.08 12.18 -54.86
N LYS A 257 8.66 13.37 -54.84
CA LYS A 257 8.41 14.41 -55.86
C LYS A 257 9.32 14.16 -57.05
N LEU A 258 8.76 14.17 -58.26
CA LEU A 258 9.53 14.17 -59.49
C LEU A 258 10.08 15.59 -59.72
N LYS A 259 11.33 15.66 -60.18
CA LYS A 259 11.99 16.92 -60.57
C LYS A 259 11.88 17.10 -62.07
#